data_AF-A0A6G3WVF7-F1
#
_entry.id   AF-A0A6G3WVF7-F1
#
_cell.length_a   1.000
_cell.length_b   1.000
_cell.length_c   1.000
_cell.angle_alpha   90.00
_cell.angle_beta   90.00
_cell.angle_gamma   90.00
#
_symmetry.space_group_name_H-M   'P 1'
#
loop_
_entity.id
_entity.type
_entity.pdbx_description
1 polymer ?
#
loop_
_entity_poly.entity_id
_entity_poly.type
_entity_poly.pdbx_seq_one_letter_code
_entity_poly.pdbx_strand_id
1 'polypeptide(L)'
;IKLAACYILVTPALVLGFTAVAMALPTPADSMTNAGAHGFSEILYAYTSGANNNGSAFAGLNADTQWFNTTIGIAMLLGRFLPMVFVLALAGSLA
;
A
#
# COMPACT_ATOMS: atom_id res chain seq x y z
N ILE A 1 18.49 8.65 -13.61
CA ILE A 1 17.81 9.33 -12.47
C ILE A 1 16.30 9.14 -12.49
N LYS A 2 15.58 9.46 -13.58
CA LYS A 2 14.11 9.33 -13.65
C LYS A 2 13.57 7.96 -13.21
N LEU A 3 14.14 6.87 -13.72
CA LEU A 3 13.71 5.50 -13.39
C LEU A 3 13.93 5.14 -11.91
N ALA A 4 15.06 5.54 -11.34
CA ALA A 4 15.36 5.34 -9.93
C ALA A 4 14.42 6.17 -9.02
N ALA A 5 14.11 7.41 -9.40
CA ALA A 5 13.15 8.24 -8.68
C ALA A 5 11.75 7.62 -8.71
N CYS A 6 11.29 7.15 -9.87
CA CYS A 6 10.02 6.44 -9.99
C CYS A 6 10.00 5.19 -9.12
N TYR A 7 11.05 4.35 -9.15
CA TYR A 7 11.17 3.16 -8.30
C TYR A 7 10.93 3.47 -6.82
N ILE A 8 11.63 4.47 -6.29
CA ILE A 8 11.59 4.81 -4.86
C ILE A 8 10.22 5.38 -4.47
N LEU A 9 9.57 6.13 -5.36
CA LEU A 9 8.31 6.81 -5.06
C LEU A 9 7.07 5.92 -5.14
N VAL A 10 7.14 4.74 -5.77
CA VAL A 10 5.97 3.85 -5.91
C VAL A 10 5.39 3.47 -4.56
N THR A 11 6.20 2.91 -3.66
CA THR A 11 5.68 2.40 -2.39
C THR A 11 5.10 3.50 -1.49
N PRO A 12 5.75 4.65 -1.21
CA PRO A 12 5.14 5.69 -0.39
C PRO A 12 3.91 6.32 -1.06
N ALA A 13 3.87 6.43 -2.39
CA ALA A 13 2.69 6.94 -3.09
C ALA A 13 1.47 6.01 -2.92
N LEU A 14 1.67 4.70 -3.03
CA LEU A 14 0.60 3.71 -2.82
C LEU A 14 0.11 3.73 -1.37
N VAL A 15 1.03 3.74 -0.40
CA VAL A 15 0.68 3.76 1.03
C VAL A 15 -0.17 4.99 1.36
N LEU A 16 0.32 6.18 1.00
CA LEU A 16 -0.38 7.43 1.32
C LEU A 16 -1.69 7.56 0.53
N GLY A 17 -1.68 7.21 -0.75
CA GLY A 17 -2.86 7.30 -1.61
C GLY A 17 -4.00 6.40 -1.13
N PHE A 18 -3.73 5.11 -0.91
CA PHE A 18 -4.78 4.19 -0.47
C PHE A 18 -5.23 4.43 0.97
N THR A 19 -4.32 4.83 1.86
CA THR A 19 -4.69 5.23 3.23
C THR A 19 -5.61 6.45 3.20
N ALA A 20 -5.28 7.47 2.40
CA ALA A 20 -6.11 8.67 2.28
C ALA A 20 -7.51 8.33 1.73
N VAL A 21 -7.61 7.49 0.70
CA VAL A 21 -8.91 7.09 0.14
C VAL A 21 -9.71 6.26 1.14
N ALA A 22 -9.07 5.34 1.86
CA ALA A 22 -9.76 4.53 2.88
C ALA A 22 -10.32 5.40 4.02
N MET A 23 -9.58 6.42 4.45
CA MET A 23 -10.02 7.35 5.50
C MET A 23 -11.04 8.39 5.03
N ALA A 24 -11.11 8.67 3.72
CA ALA A 24 -12.05 9.62 3.14
C ALA A 24 -13.44 9.03 2.88
N LEU A 25 -13.54 7.70 2.79
CA LEU A 25 -14.79 6.98 2.57
C LEU A 25 -15.47 6.65 3.92
N PRO A 26 -16.81 6.56 3.94
CA PRO A 26 -17.55 6.33 5.19
C PRO A 26 -17.42 4.90 5.72
N THR A 27 -17.19 3.91 4.87
CA THR A 27 -17.26 2.48 5.23
C THR A 27 -15.94 1.82 5.64
N PRO A 28 -14.75 2.16 5.09
CA PRO A 28 -13.53 1.43 5.45
C PRO A 28 -13.10 1.63 6.90
N ALA A 29 -13.47 2.77 7.49
CA ALA A 29 -13.22 3.08 8.89
C ALA A 29 -13.91 2.10 9.86
N ASP A 30 -15.05 1.52 9.46
CA ASP A 30 -15.81 0.56 10.27
C ASP A 30 -15.06 -0.77 10.49
N SER A 31 -14.00 -1.03 9.72
CA SER A 31 -13.17 -2.23 9.86
C SER A 31 -12.08 -2.11 10.93
N MET A 32 -11.89 -0.93 11.51
CA MET A 32 -10.94 -0.71 12.60
C MET A 32 -11.45 -1.34 13.89
N THR A 33 -10.58 -2.06 14.61
CA THR A 33 -10.92 -2.60 15.93
C THR A 33 -10.68 -1.56 17.03
N ASN A 34 -9.71 -0.67 16.81
CA ASN A 34 -9.33 0.34 17.77
C ASN A 34 -9.83 1.74 17.36
N ALA A 35 -10.24 2.55 18.32
CA ALA A 35 -10.61 3.94 18.08
C ALA A 35 -9.40 4.89 18.10
N GLY A 36 -9.56 6.08 17.52
CA GLY A 36 -8.55 7.14 17.56
C GLY A 36 -7.28 6.83 16.75
N ALA A 37 -6.12 7.26 17.25
CA ALA A 37 -4.85 7.18 16.53
C ALA A 37 -4.39 5.75 16.23
N HIS A 38 -4.76 4.78 17.07
CA HIS A 38 -4.39 3.39 16.85
C HIS A 38 -5.21 2.77 15.71
N GLY A 39 -6.51 3.07 15.60
CA GLY A 39 -7.33 2.67 14.46
C GLY A 39 -6.79 3.20 13.13
N PHE A 40 -6.42 4.47 13.08
CA PHE A 40 -5.74 5.03 11.89
C PHE A 40 -4.46 4.25 11.55
N SER A 41 -3.70 3.87 12.58
CA SER A 41 -2.46 3.09 12.40
C SER A 41 -2.74 1.68 11.89
N GLU A 42 -3.89 1.07 12.18
CA GLU A 42 -4.31 -0.22 11.61
C GLU A 42 -4.46 -0.15 10.08
N ILE A 43 -5.14 0.88 9.57
CA ILE A 43 -5.31 1.10 8.14
C ILE A 43 -3.97 1.47 7.48
N LEU A 44 -3.23 2.41 8.07
CA LEU A 44 -1.93 2.84 7.56
C LEU A 44 -0.95 1.66 7.48
N TYR A 45 -0.93 0.80 8.50
CA TYR A 45 -0.06 -0.37 8.54
C TYR A 45 -0.47 -1.42 7.51
N ALA A 46 -1.76 -1.66 7.31
CA ALA A 46 -2.24 -2.60 6.30
C ALA A 46 -1.75 -2.22 4.89
N TYR A 47 -1.86 -0.94 4.51
CA TYR A 47 -1.32 -0.46 3.24
C TYR A 47 0.20 -0.40 3.20
N THR A 48 0.86 -0.06 4.31
CA THR A 48 2.33 -0.11 4.41
C THR A 48 2.85 -1.51 4.14
N SER A 49 2.29 -2.52 4.81
CA SER A 49 2.68 -3.91 4.64
C SER A 49 2.35 -4.42 3.24
N GLY A 50 1.13 -4.15 2.74
CA GLY A 50 0.68 -4.57 1.42
C GLY A 50 1.51 -3.97 0.29
N ALA A 51 1.68 -2.65 0.26
CA ALA A 51 2.44 -1.95 -0.78
C ALA A 51 3.94 -2.29 -0.77
N ASN A 52 4.51 -2.65 0.38
CA ASN A 52 5.90 -3.09 0.49
C ASN A 52 6.05 -4.62 0.39
N ASN A 53 4.97 -5.35 0.09
CA ASN A 53 4.94 -6.81 -0.01
C ASN A 53 5.56 -7.54 1.22
N ASN A 54 5.35 -7.00 2.43
CA ASN A 54 5.86 -7.60 3.67
C ASN A 54 4.99 -8.78 4.12
N GLY A 55 3.68 -8.56 4.20
CA GLY A 55 2.69 -9.57 4.59
C GLY A 55 2.34 -9.59 6.08
N SER A 56 3.01 -8.80 6.92
CA SER A 56 2.62 -8.61 8.32
C SER A 56 1.31 -7.81 8.46
N ALA A 57 0.59 -8.01 9.57
CA ALA A 57 -0.60 -7.23 9.92
C ALA A 57 -0.67 -7.01 11.44
N PHE A 58 -1.31 -5.92 11.88
CA PHE A 58 -1.68 -5.77 13.30
C PHE A 58 -2.76 -6.77 13.74
N ALA A 59 -3.42 -7.44 12.78
CA ALA A 59 -4.49 -8.42 13.01
C ALA A 59 -5.73 -7.90 13.77
N GLY A 60 -5.77 -6.61 14.13
CA GLY A 60 -6.97 -5.92 14.61
C GLY A 60 -7.88 -5.44 13.47
N LEU A 61 -7.34 -5.05 12.31
CA LEU A 61 -8.15 -4.61 11.17
C LEU A 61 -8.93 -5.79 10.56
N ASN A 62 -10.25 -5.66 10.41
CA ASN A 62 -11.04 -6.60 9.62
C ASN A 62 -10.78 -6.38 8.11
N ALA A 63 -9.72 -7.01 7.60
CA ALA A 63 -9.31 -6.87 6.20
C ALA A 63 -10.13 -7.71 5.22
N ASP A 64 -10.94 -8.65 5.69
CA ASP A 64 -11.78 -9.49 4.81
C ASP A 64 -13.07 -8.76 4.39
N THR A 65 -12.88 -7.64 3.71
CA THR A 65 -13.93 -6.86 3.07
C THR A 65 -13.60 -6.70 1.61
N GLN A 66 -14.62 -6.53 0.76
CA GLN A 66 -14.39 -6.29 -0.66
C GLN A 66 -13.46 -5.09 -0.90
N TRP A 67 -13.56 -4.05 -0.05
CA TRP A 67 -12.67 -2.89 -0.11
C TRP A 67 -11.21 -3.28 0.13
N PHE A 68 -10.89 -3.80 1.31
CA PHE A 68 -9.51 -4.08 1.70
C PHE A 68 -8.89 -5.21 0.88
N ASN A 69 -9.62 -6.28 0.58
CA ASN A 69 -9.14 -7.35 -0.31
C ASN A 69 -8.74 -6.79 -1.68
N THR A 70 -9.54 -5.88 -2.25
CA THR A 70 -9.27 -5.30 -3.57
C THR A 70 -8.11 -4.29 -3.51
N THR A 71 -8.17 -3.31 -2.62
CA THR A 71 -7.18 -2.21 -2.59
C THR A 71 -5.82 -2.66 -2.09
N ILE A 72 -5.76 -3.56 -1.10
CA ILE A 72 -4.49 -4.15 -0.65
C ILE A 72 -3.92 -5.05 -1.75
N GLY A 73 -4.76 -5.84 -2.44
CA GLY A 73 -4.34 -6.63 -3.59
C GLY A 73 -3.73 -5.77 -4.71
N ILE A 74 -4.37 -4.64 -5.04
CA ILE A 74 -3.83 -3.66 -6.01
C ILE A 74 -2.52 -3.04 -5.50
N ALA A 75 -2.45 -2.66 -4.21
CA ALA A 75 -1.25 -2.12 -3.60
C ALA A 75 -0.08 -3.10 -3.68
N MET A 76 -0.33 -4.40 -3.43
CA MET A 76 0.67 -5.46 -3.56
C MET A 76 1.13 -5.63 -5.00
N LEU A 77 0.20 -5.66 -5.96
CA LEU A 77 0.51 -5.81 -7.39
C LEU A 77 1.39 -4.66 -7.89
N LEU A 78 0.97 -3.42 -7.63
CA LEU A 78 1.71 -2.24 -8.06
C LEU A 78 3.03 -2.08 -7.30
N GLY A 79 3.03 -2.34 -5.98
CA GLY A 79 4.23 -2.30 -5.15
C GLY A 79 5.30 -3.32 -5.54
N ARG A 80 4.89 -4.44 -6.17
CA ARG A 80 5.81 -5.47 -6.65
C ARG A 80 6.30 -5.24 -8.07
N PHE A 81 5.36 -5.13 -9.02
CA PHE A 81 5.70 -5.22 -10.44
C PHE A 81 6.14 -3.88 -11.03
N LEU A 82 5.61 -2.76 -10.55
CA LEU A 82 5.98 -1.45 -11.07
C LEU A 82 7.46 -1.10 -10.77
N PRO A 83 7.98 -1.33 -9.54
CA PRO A 83 9.41 -1.20 -9.27
C PRO A 83 10.27 -2.18 -10.09
N MET A 84 9.80 -3.41 -10.34
CA MET A 84 10.52 -4.36 -11.22
C MET A 84 10.67 -3.82 -12.64
N VAL A 85 9.61 -3.23 -13.21
CA VAL A 85 9.69 -2.61 -14.54
C VAL A 85 10.72 -1.47 -14.55
N PHE A 86 10.72 -0.62 -13.53
CA PHE A 86 11.68 0.49 -13.46
C PHE A 86 13.13 0.04 -13.25
N VAL A 87 13.38 -1.00 -12.45
CA VAL A 87 14.74 -1.50 -12.25
C VAL A 87 15.28 -2.22 -13.48
N LEU A 88 14.43 -2.97 -14.20
CA LEU A 88 14.81 -3.60 -15.47
C LEU A 88 15.10 -2.55 -16.56
N ALA A 89 14.26 -1.52 -16.66
CA ALA A 89 14.51 -0.40 -17.57
C ALA A 89 15.81 0.35 -17.22
N LEU A 90 16.11 0.51 -15.92
CA LEU A 90 17.36 1.12 -15.48
C LEU A 90 18.55 0.26 -15.88
N ALA A 91 18.49 -1.05 -15.65
CA ALA A 91 19.53 -1.98 -16.07
C ALA A 91 19.78 -1.92 -17.59
N GLY A 92 18.72 -1.90 -18.39
CA GLY A 92 18.82 -1.75 -19.85
C GLY A 92 19.42 -0.42 -20.31
N SER A 93 19.28 0.66 -19.52
CA SER A 93 19.90 1.96 -19.83
C SER A 93 21.40 2.06 -19.47
N LEU A 94 21.92 1.08 -18.74
CA LEU A 94 23.32 1.01 -18.29
C LEU A 94 24.16 0.01 -19.11
N ALA A 95 23.52 -0.80 -19.96
CA ALA A 95 24.17 -1.73 -20.88
C ALA A 95 24.61 -1.02 -22.17
#